data_AF-K1TSX7-F1
#
_entry.id   AF-K1TSX7-F1
#
_cell.length_a   1.000
_cell.length_b   1.000
_cell.length_c   1.000
_cell.angle_alpha   90.00
_cell.angle_beta   90.00
_cell.angle_gamma   90.00
#
_symmetry.space_group_name_H-M   'P 1'
#
loop_
_entity.id
_entity.type
_entity.pdbx_description
1 polymer ?
#
loop_
_entity_poly.entity_id
_entity_poly.type
_entity_poly.pdbx_seq_one_letter_code
_entity_poly.pdbx_strand_id
1 'polypeptide(L)'
;YLFVTDLKEPWKVIAEPTRFLIAPRGWERVSDVPTWYFTNGAIADDDGKVYIYYAASDTRLHVASTTIGQLLDFAFKKPRRPAAQP
;
A
#
# COMPACT_ATOMS: atom_id res chain seq x y z
N TYR A 1 -5.02 -0.72 0.10
CA TYR A 1 -4.77 -2.15 0.39
C TYR A 1 -3.90 -2.74 -0.71
N LEU A 2 -3.20 -3.83 -0.45
CA LEU A 2 -2.42 -4.56 -1.45
C LEU A 2 -2.72 -6.04 -1.30
N PHE A 3 -2.98 -6.72 -2.39
CA PHE A 3 -3.06 -8.17 -2.48
C PHE A 3 -2.53 -8.60 -3.85
N VAL A 4 -2.06 -9.84 -3.96
CA VAL A 4 -1.50 -10.40 -5.19
C VAL A 4 -2.38 -11.55 -5.64
N THR A 5 -2.71 -11.59 -6.92
CA THR A 5 -3.50 -12.66 -7.55
C THR A 5 -2.62 -13.55 -8.41
N ASP A 6 -3.08 -14.77 -8.68
CA ASP A 6 -2.39 -15.69 -9.58
C ASP A 6 -2.37 -15.14 -11.03
N LEU A 7 -1.28 -15.39 -11.75
CA LEU A 7 -1.08 -14.90 -13.11
C LEU A 7 -1.99 -15.61 -14.13
N LYS A 8 -2.31 -16.89 -13.90
CA LYS A 8 -3.18 -17.70 -14.76
C LYS A 8 -4.62 -17.67 -14.27
N GLU A 9 -4.82 -17.59 -12.96
CA GLU A 9 -6.12 -17.60 -12.30
C GLU A 9 -6.36 -16.28 -11.52
N PRO A 10 -6.66 -15.14 -12.18
CA PRO A 10 -6.69 -13.82 -11.54
C PRO A 10 -7.74 -13.66 -10.43
N TRP A 11 -8.73 -14.55 -10.34
CA TRP A 11 -9.70 -14.57 -9.23
C TRP A 11 -9.12 -15.14 -7.93
N LYS A 12 -7.94 -15.77 -7.98
CA LYS A 12 -7.32 -16.45 -6.85
C LYS A 12 -6.28 -15.54 -6.20
N VAL A 13 -6.54 -15.14 -4.96
CA VAL A 13 -5.59 -14.39 -4.14
C VAL A 13 -4.49 -15.34 -3.65
N ILE A 14 -3.24 -15.02 -3.95
CA ILE A 14 -2.05 -15.79 -3.57
C ILE A 14 -1.24 -15.14 -2.46
N ALA A 15 -1.43 -13.84 -2.22
CA ALA A 15 -0.89 -13.13 -1.06
C ALA A 15 -1.79 -11.98 -0.63
N GLU A 16 -2.09 -11.92 0.67
CA GLU A 16 -2.85 -10.84 1.28
C GLU A 16 -2.16 -10.46 2.61
N PRO A 17 -1.33 -9.40 2.63
CA PRO A 17 -0.73 -8.92 3.86
C PRO A 17 -1.80 -8.40 4.82
N THR A 18 -1.70 -8.77 6.10
CA THR A 18 -2.59 -8.28 7.16
C THR A 18 -2.34 -6.81 7.56
N ARG A 19 -1.39 -6.14 6.90
CA ARG A 19 -1.01 -4.75 7.16
C ARG A 19 -1.44 -3.86 6.00
N PHE A 20 -1.87 -2.65 6.33
CA PHE A 20 -2.09 -1.59 5.35
C PHE A 20 -0.77 -1.23 4.66
N LEU A 21 -0.78 -1.20 3.32
CA LEU A 21 0.37 -0.73 2.53
C LEU A 21 0.63 0.77 2.77
N ILE A 22 -0.43 1.57 2.69
CA ILE A 22 -0.42 3.00 2.99
C ILE A 22 -1.48 3.23 4.06
N ALA A 23 -1.06 3.84 5.16
CA ALA A 23 -1.94 4.31 6.21
C ALA A 23 -1.53 5.75 6.58
N PRO A 24 -2.50 6.61 6.95
CA PRO A 24 -2.25 7.96 7.40
C PRO A 24 -1.09 8.06 8.40
N ARG A 25 -0.10 8.92 8.11
CA ARG A 25 1.00 9.22 9.05
C ARG A 25 0.84 10.62 9.64
N GLY A 26 0.67 10.71 10.97
CA GLY A 26 0.87 11.92 11.76
C GLY A 26 0.30 13.20 11.13
N TRP A 27 1.18 14.02 10.55
CA TRP A 27 0.88 15.30 9.89
C TRP A 27 -0.16 15.19 8.78
N GLU A 28 -0.29 14.02 8.14
CA GLU A 28 -1.31 13.81 7.13
C GLU A 28 -2.72 13.77 7.74
N ARG A 29 -2.87 13.42 9.03
CA ARG A 29 -4.17 13.34 9.75
C ARG A 29 -4.68 14.70 10.22
N VAL A 30 -3.88 15.75 10.07
CA VAL A 30 -4.22 17.09 10.56
C VAL A 30 -4.94 17.84 9.44
N SER A 31 -6.26 17.86 9.52
CA SER A 31 -7.18 18.51 8.58
C SER A 31 -8.46 18.87 9.35
N ASP A 32 -9.09 20.01 9.03
CA ASP A 32 -10.38 20.43 9.63
C ASP A 32 -11.54 19.48 9.29
N VAL A 33 -11.30 18.52 8.38
CA VAL A 33 -12.25 17.51 7.89
C VAL A 33 -11.70 16.11 8.16
N PRO A 34 -12.53 15.11 8.55
CA PRO A 34 -12.10 13.74 8.76
C PRO A 34 -11.34 13.19 7.54
N THR A 35 -10.13 12.70 7.78
CA THR A 35 -9.16 12.37 6.72
C THR A 35 -9.44 11.00 6.12
N TRP A 36 -9.89 10.97 4.87
CA TRP A 36 -9.94 9.76 4.04
C TRP A 36 -8.72 9.75 3.12
N TYR A 37 -8.12 8.57 2.96
CA TYR A 37 -6.98 8.36 2.07
C TYR A 37 -7.38 7.39 0.99
N PHE A 38 -7.17 7.78 -0.26
CA PHE A 38 -7.45 6.93 -1.40
C PHE A 38 -6.26 6.94 -2.34
N THR A 39 -5.89 5.76 -2.84
CA THR A 39 -4.87 5.63 -3.88
C THR A 39 -5.58 5.53 -5.22
N ASN A 40 -5.29 6.47 -6.13
CA ASN A 40 -6.02 6.60 -7.39
C ASN A 40 -5.22 6.06 -8.59
N GLY A 41 -3.92 5.80 -8.42
CA GLY A 41 -3.08 5.28 -9.50
C GLY A 41 -1.67 4.93 -9.05
N ALA A 42 -1.07 3.97 -9.76
CA ALA A 42 0.35 3.64 -9.66
C ALA A 42 0.97 3.56 -11.05
N ILE A 43 2.20 4.02 -11.20
CA ILE A 43 2.99 3.90 -12.42
C ILE A 43 4.15 2.96 -12.11
N ALA A 44 4.27 1.87 -12.84
CA ALA A 44 5.44 1.00 -12.83
C ALA A 44 6.30 1.34 -14.05
N ASP A 45 7.55 1.70 -13.81
CA ASP A 45 8.55 2.00 -14.83
C ASP A 45 9.28 0.72 -15.26
N ASP A 46 9.91 0.73 -16.42
CA ASP A 46 10.58 -0.44 -17.01
C ASP A 46 11.80 -0.89 -16.17
N ASP A 47 12.38 0.03 -15.39
CA ASP A 47 13.46 -0.26 -14.44
C ASP A 47 12.97 -0.90 -13.13
N GLY A 48 11.67 -1.14 -13.00
CA GLY A 48 11.03 -1.75 -11.83
C GLY A 48 10.73 -0.77 -10.69
N LYS A 49 10.93 0.54 -10.87
CA LYS A 49 10.42 1.55 -9.94
C LYS A 49 8.90 1.66 -10.03
N VAL A 50 8.28 1.93 -8.89
CA VAL A 50 6.83 2.13 -8.79
C VAL A 50 6.55 3.43 -8.05
N TYR A 51 5.73 4.28 -8.66
CA TYR A 51 5.23 5.51 -8.07
C TYR A 51 3.75 5.35 -7.75
N ILE A 52 3.39 5.45 -6.47
CA ILE A 52 2.01 5.35 -6.00
C ILE A 52 1.51 6.75 -5.68
N TYR A 53 0.49 7.19 -6.41
CA TYR A 53 -0.16 8.49 -6.22
C TYR A 53 -1.38 8.32 -5.33
N TYR A 54 -1.33 8.93 -4.15
CA TYR A 54 -2.41 8.85 -3.17
C TYR A 54 -2.88 10.24 -2.77
N ALA A 55 -4.19 10.41 -2.72
CA ALA A 55 -4.83 11.62 -2.26
C ALA A 55 -5.02 11.58 -0.74
N ALA A 56 -4.78 12.72 -0.10
CA ALA A 56 -5.14 12.97 1.29
C ALA A 56 -6.23 14.05 1.33
N SER A 57 -7.41 13.69 1.87
CA SER A 57 -8.55 14.59 2.06
C SER A 57 -9.01 15.35 0.81
N ASP A 58 -8.89 14.78 -0.39
CA ASP A 58 -9.28 15.41 -1.68
C ASP A 58 -8.66 16.80 -1.93
N THR A 59 -7.65 17.18 -1.14
CA THR A 59 -7.07 18.52 -1.13
C THR A 59 -5.64 18.50 -1.66
N ARG A 60 -4.92 17.38 -1.44
CA ARG A 60 -3.50 17.23 -1.81
C ARG A 60 -3.25 15.84 -2.37
N LEU A 61 -2.42 15.79 -3.41
CA LEU A 61 -1.90 14.55 -3.97
C LEU A 61 -0.45 14.37 -3.52
N HIS A 62 -0.16 13.20 -2.95
CA HIS A 62 1.17 12.79 -2.53
C HIS A 62 1.67 11.65 -3.42
N VAL A 63 2.99 11.50 -3.50
CA VAL A 63 3.64 10.40 -4.22
C VAL A 63 4.53 9.61 -3.27
N ALA A 64 4.37 8.29 -3.27
CA ALA A 64 5.28 7.35 -2.63
C ALA A 64 6.05 6.57 -3.69
N SER A 65 7.37 6.54 -3.60
CA SER A 65 8.24 5.75 -4.50
C SER A 65 8.65 4.44 -3.84
N THR A 66 8.58 3.34 -4.58
CA THR A 66 9.03 2.01 -4.18
C THR A 66 9.51 1.22 -5.41
N THR A 67 9.75 -0.08 -5.28
CA THR A 67 10.05 -0.98 -6.41
C THR A 67 9.12 -2.18 -6.40
N ILE A 68 8.97 -2.83 -7.56
CA ILE A 68 8.18 -4.07 -7.67
C ILE A 68 8.66 -5.12 -6.66
N GLY A 69 9.98 -5.28 -6.53
CA GLY A 69 10.57 -6.23 -5.59
C GLY A 69 10.21 -5.94 -4.12
N GLN A 70 10.21 -4.67 -3.72
CA GLN A 70 9.83 -4.27 -2.35
C GLN A 70 8.33 -4.50 -2.08
N LEU A 71 7.47 -4.23 -3.07
CA LEU A 71 6.03 -4.49 -2.96
C LEU A 71 5.73 -5.98 -2.86
N LEU A 72 6.41 -6.82 -3.65
CA LEU A 72 6.27 -8.27 -3.58
C LEU A 72 6.83 -8.82 -2.27
N ASP A 73 7.99 -8.33 -1.79
CA ASP A 73 8.49 -8.71 -0.46
C ASP A 73 7.44 -8.38 0.60
N PHE A 74 6.88 -7.17 0.59
CA PHE A 74 5.83 -6.78 1.53
C PHE A 74 4.60 -7.71 1.47
N ALA A 75 4.16 -8.10 0.27
CA ALA A 75 2.99 -8.94 0.06
C ALA A 75 3.18 -10.38 0.57
N PHE A 76 4.32 -11.00 0.26
CA PHE A 76 4.61 -12.39 0.57
C PHE A 76 5.29 -12.60 1.93
N LYS A 77 5.73 -11.53 2.59
CA LYS A 77 6.34 -11.59 3.91
C LYS A 77 5.30 -12.01 4.94
N LYS A 78 5.49 -13.21 5.50
CA LYS A 78 4.65 -13.73 6.58
C LYS A 78 4.63 -12.73 7.75
N PRO A 79 3.44 -12.39 8.29
CA PRO A 79 3.39 -11.56 9.49
C PRO A 79 4.12 -12.29 10.61
N ARG A 80 5.16 -11.65 11.17
CA ARG A 80 5.77 -12.11 12.41
C ARG A 80 4.67 -12.07 13.47
N ARG A 81 4.31 -13.24 14.03
CA ARG A 81 3.34 -13.40 15.12
C ARG A 81 3.56 -12.25 16.12
N PRO A 82 2.55 -11.42 16.42
CA PRO A 82 2.71 -10.45 17.50
C PRO A 82 3.01 -11.26 18.76
N ALA A 83 4.18 -11.02 19.36
CA ALA A 83 4.38 -11.47 20.72
C ALA A 83 3.24 -10.85 21.53
N ALA A 84 2.47 -11.69 22.23
CA ALA A 84 1.46 -11.23 23.16
C ALA A 84 2.13 -10.17 24.05
N GLN A 85 1.66 -8.92 23.95
CA GLN A 85 2.08 -7.91 24.89
C GLN A 85 1.46 -8.28 26.25
N PRO A 86 2.24 -8.25 27.34
CA PRO A 86 1.75 -8.55 28.68
C PRO A 86 0.68 -7.56 29.15
#